data_AF-A0A972BVT4-F1
#
_entry.id   AF-A0A972BVT4-F1
#
_cell.length_a   1.000
_cell.length_b   1.000
_cell.length_c   1.000
_cell.angle_alpha   90.00
_cell.angle_beta   90.00
_cell.angle_gamma   90.00
#
_symmetry.space_group_name_H-M   'P 1'
#
loop_
_entity.id
_entity.type
_entity.pdbx_description
1 polymer ?
#
loop_
_entity_poly.entity_id
_entity_poly.type
_entity_poly.pdbx_seq_one_letter_code
_entity_poly.pdbx_strand_id
1 'polypeptide(L)'
;RGIVLLNSAHSVDQLPLPEQAGKIGIVNATDISIKYLGRNIPNTTVLGAFSRVTGWLPLDAVVDVISAEFNEANVDACKEGYEKTIVVEGRRLD
;
A
#
# COMPACT_ATOMS: atom_id res chain seq x y z
N ARG A 1 1.07 16.65 -10.30
CA ARG A 1 0.62 16.39 -8.91
C ARG A 1 1.28 15.10 -8.43
N GLY A 2 1.58 14.99 -7.13
CA GLY A 2 2.28 13.83 -6.57
C GLY A 2 1.34 12.69 -6.18
N ILE A 3 1.90 11.55 -5.80
CA ILE A 3 1.20 10.43 -5.18
C ILE A 3 1.59 10.37 -3.70
N VAL A 4 0.62 10.17 -2.83
CA VAL A 4 0.84 9.96 -1.39
C VAL A 4 0.37 8.55 -1.04
N LEU A 5 1.21 7.77 -0.37
CA LEU A 5 0.84 6.45 0.16
C LEU A 5 0.96 6.48 1.68
N LEU A 6 -0.13 6.21 2.38
CA LEU A 6 -0.20 6.26 3.84
C LEU A 6 -0.43 4.86 4.40
N ASN A 7 0.44 4.46 5.34
CA ASN A 7 0.14 3.36 6.24
C ASN A 7 -0.73 3.91 7.39
N SER A 8 -2.02 3.60 7.39
CA SER A 8 -2.95 4.05 8.42
C SER A 8 -4.15 3.12 8.57
N ALA A 9 -4.63 2.99 9.81
CA ALA A 9 -5.90 2.35 10.13
C ALA A 9 -7.10 3.33 10.03
N HIS A 10 -6.83 4.63 9.91
CA HIS A 10 -7.87 5.65 9.81
C HIS A 10 -8.49 5.70 8.42
N SER A 11 -9.75 6.12 8.35
CA SER A 11 -10.41 6.38 7.07
C SER A 11 -9.89 7.68 6.45
N VAL A 12 -10.07 7.83 5.13
CA VAL A 12 -9.48 8.95 4.36
C VAL A 12 -9.94 10.33 4.85
N ASP A 13 -11.16 10.42 5.38
CA ASP A 13 -11.79 11.62 5.94
C ASP A 13 -11.20 12.04 7.30
N GLN A 14 -10.48 11.14 7.97
CA GLN A 14 -9.84 11.39 9.26
C GLN A 14 -8.36 11.81 9.12
N LEU A 15 -7.81 11.78 7.91
CA LEU A 15 -6.39 12.02 7.67
C LEU A 15 -6.14 13.43 7.12
N PRO A 16 -5.08 14.13 7.58
CA PRO A 16 -4.65 15.38 6.96
C PRO A 16 -3.98 15.06 5.62
N LEU A 17 -4.72 15.21 4.53
CA LEU A 17 -4.24 14.92 3.18
C LEU A 17 -3.65 16.19 2.53
N PRO A 18 -2.46 16.13 1.91
CA PRO A 18 -1.90 17.27 1.21
C PRO A 18 -2.80 17.73 0.06
N GLU A 19 -3.11 19.02 -0.01
CA GLU A 19 -3.96 19.59 -1.08
C GLU A 19 -3.37 19.37 -2.49
N GLN A 20 -2.05 19.26 -2.58
CA GLN A 20 -1.33 19.06 -3.84
C GLN A 20 -1.27 17.59 -4.28
N ALA A 21 -1.72 16.65 -3.44
CA ALA A 21 -1.75 15.24 -3.78
C ALA A 21 -2.71 15.03 -4.95
N GLY A 22 -2.23 14.37 -6.00
CA GLY A 22 -3.05 14.01 -7.16
C GLY A 22 -3.75 12.68 -6.98
N LYS A 23 -3.11 11.76 -6.25
CA LYS A 23 -3.65 10.45 -5.92
C LYS A 23 -3.16 10.04 -4.54
N ILE A 24 -4.02 9.39 -3.77
CA ILE A 24 -3.74 8.99 -2.41
C ILE A 24 -4.09 7.52 -2.25
N GLY A 25 -3.13 6.74 -1.78
CA GLY A 25 -3.29 5.34 -1.38
C GLY A 25 -3.30 5.22 0.13
N ILE A 26 -4.22 4.45 0.69
CA ILE A 26 -4.31 4.19 2.13
C ILE A 26 -4.43 2.69 2.36
N VAL A 27 -3.59 2.16 3.24
CA VAL A 27 -3.61 0.76 3.65
C VAL A 27 -3.23 0.65 5.13
N ASN A 28 -3.85 -0.27 5.86
CA ASN A 28 -3.38 -0.63 7.20
C ASN A 28 -2.32 -1.74 7.09
N ALA A 29 -1.12 -1.34 6.67
CA ALA A 29 -0.03 -2.28 6.43
C ALA A 29 0.53 -2.88 7.73
N THR A 30 0.40 -2.16 8.84
CA THR A 30 0.76 -2.64 10.18
C THR A 30 0.00 -3.92 10.52
N ASP A 31 -1.33 -3.89 10.49
CA ASP A 31 -2.14 -5.06 10.87
C ASP A 31 -1.97 -6.23 9.91
N ILE A 32 -1.81 -5.96 8.61
CA ILE A 32 -1.52 -6.99 7.61
C ILE A 32 -0.16 -7.65 7.90
N SER A 33 0.88 -6.87 8.23
CA SER A 33 2.18 -7.45 8.56
C SER A 33 2.16 -8.25 9.85
N ILE A 34 1.38 -7.84 10.84
CA ILE A 34 1.19 -8.61 12.07
C ILE A 34 0.45 -9.91 11.77
N LYS A 35 -0.60 -9.87 10.95
CA LYS A 35 -1.39 -11.04 10.53
C LYS A 35 -0.51 -12.11 9.89
N TYR A 36 0.37 -11.74 8.96
CA TYR A 36 1.15 -12.70 8.17
C TYR A 36 2.53 -13.00 8.77
N LEU A 37 3.18 -12.01 9.35
CA LEU A 37 4.58 -12.11 9.78
C LEU A 37 4.73 -12.20 11.30
N GLY A 38 3.63 -12.04 12.07
CA GLY A 38 3.62 -12.04 13.53
C GLY A 38 4.28 -10.82 14.18
N ARG A 39 4.66 -9.81 13.38
CA ARG A 39 5.37 -8.60 13.83
C ARG A 39 5.10 -7.43 12.90
N ASN A 40 5.23 -6.22 13.43
CA ASN A 40 5.05 -4.98 12.66
C ASN A 40 6.25 -4.73 11.72
N ILE A 41 6.23 -5.34 10.54
CA ILE A 41 7.21 -5.13 9.46
C ILE A 41 6.43 -4.94 8.15
N PRO A 42 5.93 -3.73 7.87
CA PRO A 42 4.94 -3.49 6.83
C PRO A 42 5.51 -3.40 5.41
N ASN A 43 6.82 -3.56 5.23
CA ASN A 43 7.50 -3.18 3.98
C ASN A 43 6.94 -3.90 2.75
N THR A 44 6.77 -5.22 2.79
CA THR A 44 6.25 -6.01 1.66
C THR A 44 4.77 -5.72 1.41
N THR A 45 3.98 -5.49 2.45
CA THR A 45 2.62 -4.97 2.33
C THR A 45 2.58 -3.61 1.63
N VAL A 46 3.47 -2.69 2.02
CA VAL A 46 3.58 -1.35 1.41
C VAL A 46 4.02 -1.43 -0.06
N LEU A 47 4.82 -2.42 -0.46
CA LEU A 47 5.17 -2.64 -1.88
C LEU A 47 3.96 -3.04 -2.73
N GLY A 48 3.09 -3.89 -2.20
CA GLY A 48 1.80 -4.20 -2.83
C GLY A 48 0.94 -2.95 -2.98
N ALA A 49 0.82 -2.17 -1.90
CA ALA A 49 0.07 -0.93 -1.89
C ALA A 49 0.63 0.13 -2.86
N PHE A 50 1.95 0.24 -2.94
CA PHE A 50 2.67 1.09 -3.89
C PHE A 50 2.32 0.72 -5.33
N SER A 51 2.35 -0.58 -5.66
CA SER A 51 2.01 -1.06 -7.00
C SER A 51 0.56 -0.73 -7.36
N ARG A 52 -0.36 -0.85 -6.39
CA ARG A 52 -1.78 -0.51 -6.56
C ARG A 52 -2.01 0.98 -6.83
N VAL A 53 -1.44 1.85 -6.00
CA VAL A 53 -1.71 3.30 -6.10
C VAL A 53 -0.99 3.92 -7.30
N THR A 54 0.22 3.48 -7.60
CA THR A 54 1.00 4.07 -8.70
C THR A 54 0.63 3.50 -10.06
N GLY A 55 0.35 2.20 -10.15
CA GLY A 55 0.21 1.48 -11.42
C GLY A 55 1.51 1.40 -12.22
N TRP A 56 2.66 1.70 -11.63
CA TRP A 56 3.96 1.76 -12.33
C TRP A 56 4.58 0.39 -12.55
N LEU A 57 4.24 -0.57 -11.71
CA LEU A 57 4.75 -1.93 -11.77
C LEU A 57 3.57 -2.91 -11.70
N PRO A 58 3.58 -3.99 -12.50
CA PRO A 58 2.62 -5.07 -12.33
C PRO A 58 2.88 -5.79 -11.00
N LEU A 59 1.81 -6.18 -10.30
CA LEU A 59 1.90 -6.86 -9.01
C LEU A 59 2.73 -8.15 -9.12
N ASP A 60 2.57 -8.91 -10.20
CA ASP A 60 3.26 -10.18 -10.40
C ASP A 60 4.79 -10.01 -10.39
N ALA A 61 5.33 -8.96 -11.02
CA ALA A 61 6.77 -8.69 -11.00
C ALA A 61 7.28 -8.36 -9.59
N VAL A 62 6.47 -7.71 -8.75
CA VAL A 62 6.82 -7.42 -7.36
C VAL A 62 6.77 -8.70 -6.51
N VAL A 63 5.75 -9.54 -6.74
CA VAL A 63 5.61 -10.85 -6.09
C VAL A 63 6.78 -11.77 -6.43
N ASP A 64 7.22 -11.81 -7.69
CA ASP A 64 8.34 -12.64 -8.13
C ASP A 64 9.64 -12.30 -7.37
N VAL A 65 9.94 -11.00 -7.22
CA VAL A 65 11.12 -10.54 -6.45
C VAL A 65 10.98 -10.87 -4.97
N ILE A 66 9.79 -10.65 -4.38
CA ILE A 66 9.57 -10.97 -2.97
C ILE A 66 9.69 -12.48 -2.72
N SER A 67 9.20 -13.32 -3.64
CA SER A 67 9.29 -14.77 -3.54
C SER A 67 10.73 -15.29 -3.65
N ALA A 68 11.63 -14.55 -4.31
CA ALA A 68 13.04 -14.91 -4.42
C ALA A 68 13.85 -14.51 -3.17
N GLU A 69 13.53 -13.38 -2.55
CA GLU A 69 14.29 -12.80 -1.43
C GLU A 69 13.72 -13.14 -0.04
N PHE A 70 12.43 -13.48 0.04
CA PHE A 70 11.69 -13.68 1.29
C PHE A 70 10.86 -14.98 1.28
N ASN A 71 9.93 -15.11 2.23
CA ASN A 71 9.05 -16.29 2.36
C ASN A 71 7.62 -16.02 1.84
N GLU A 72 6.83 -17.07 1.75
CA GLU A 72 5.43 -17.02 1.28
C GLU A 72 4.56 -16.04 2.08
N ALA A 73 4.76 -15.93 3.40
CA ALA A 73 4.01 -14.98 4.22
C ALA A 73 4.27 -13.51 3.81
N ASN A 74 5.45 -13.19 3.28
CA ASN A 74 5.73 -11.87 2.71
C ASN A 74 5.01 -11.65 1.38
N VAL A 75 4.88 -12.70 0.57
CA VAL A 75 4.10 -12.65 -0.68
C VAL A 75 2.63 -12.40 -0.37
N ASP A 76 2.06 -13.10 0.62
CA ASP A 76 0.67 -12.91 1.03
C ASP A 76 0.43 -11.51 1.61
N ALA A 77 1.35 -11.02 2.43
CA ALA A 77 1.31 -9.65 2.94
C ALA A 77 1.33 -8.62 1.81
N CYS A 78 2.17 -8.82 0.79
CA CYS A 78 2.22 -7.96 -0.40
C CYS A 78 0.90 -7.98 -1.18
N LYS A 79 0.37 -9.17 -1.49
CA LYS A 79 -0.90 -9.33 -2.23
C LYS A 79 -2.06 -8.68 -1.49
N GLU A 80 -2.21 -8.94 -0.19
CA GLU A 80 -3.27 -8.31 0.60
C GLU A 80 -3.07 -6.78 0.71
N GLY A 81 -1.82 -6.31 0.77
CA GLY A 81 -1.50 -4.89 0.69
C GLY A 81 -1.99 -4.24 -0.62
N TYR A 82 -1.77 -4.91 -1.76
CA TYR A 82 -2.28 -4.45 -3.06
C TYR A 82 -3.82 -4.40 -3.08
N GLU A 83 -4.47 -5.48 -2.65
CA GLU A 83 -5.93 -5.63 -2.69
C GLU A 83 -6.65 -4.65 -1.76
N LYS A 84 -6.14 -4.47 -0.52
CA LYS A 84 -6.77 -3.63 0.49
C LYS A 84 -6.42 -2.14 0.38
N THR A 85 -5.53 -1.77 -0.52
CA THR A 85 -5.20 -0.36 -0.71
C THR A 85 -6.38 0.38 -1.32
N ILE A 86 -6.95 1.29 -0.54
CA ILE A 86 -7.96 2.23 -1.00
C ILE A 86 -7.23 3.32 -1.78
N VAL A 87 -7.70 3.58 -3.01
CA VAL A 87 -7.16 4.64 -3.87
C VAL A 87 -8.20 5.72 -4.03
N VAL A 88 -7.83 6.96 -3.70
CA VAL A 88 -8.67 8.14 -3.92
C VAL A 88 -7.93 9.14 -4.81
N GLU A 89 -8.67 9.79 -5.69
CA GLU A 89 -8.16 10.91 -6.47
C GLU A 89 -8.12 12.17 -5.60
N GLY A 90 -7.05 12.95 -5.72
CA GLY A 90 -6.91 14.23 -5.03
C GLY A 90 -7.95 15.22 -5.52
N ARG A 91 -8.52 16.02 -4.60
CA ARG A 91 -9.54 17.01 -4.96
C ARG A 91 -8.98 17.98 -6.01
N ARG A 92 -9.80 18.27 -7.01
CA ARG A 92 -9.51 19.31 -8.00
C ARG A 92 -9.90 20.63 -7.35
N LEU A 93 -8.91 21.48 -7.03
CA LEU A 93 -9.15 22.91 -6.92
C LEU A 93 -9.47 23.37 -8.33
N ASP A 94 -10.73 23.66 -8.57
CA ASP A 94 -11.22 24.44 -9.71
C ASP A 94 -10.80 25.90 -9.59
#